data_AF-A0A2S3X2X9-F1
#
_entry.id   AF-A0A2S3X2X9-F1
#
_cell.length_a   1.000
_cell.length_b   1.000
_cell.length_c   1.000
_cell.angle_alpha   90.00
_cell.angle_beta   90.00
_cell.angle_gamma   90.00
#
_symmetry.space_group_name_H-M   'P 1'
#
loop_
_entity.id
_entity.type
_entity.pdbx_description
1 polymer ?
#
loop_
_entity_poly.entity_id
_entity_poly.type
_entity_poly.pdbx_seq_one_letter_code
_entity_poly.pdbx_strand_id
1 'polypeptide(L)'
;MFHAILAALLVAAMPLAEAAGTPPRLNTPVPGAPGTPTPTPYPQITPSMPPKAYDSTPGAPLLPPMPVPGPPKDQDLPGLHQDPPKPPAQKP
;
A
#
# COMPACT_ATOMS: atom_id res chain seq x y z
N MET A 1 -66.74 4.40 53.02
CA MET A 1 -66.29 5.42 52.05
C MET A 1 -64.78 5.40 51.85
N PHE A 2 -63.98 5.58 52.90
CA PHE A 2 -62.51 5.64 52.81
C PHE A 2 -61.87 4.43 52.10
N HIS A 3 -62.25 3.21 52.46
CA HIS A 3 -61.75 1.98 51.83
C HIS A 3 -62.09 1.86 50.33
N ALA A 4 -63.26 2.37 49.92
CA ALA A 4 -63.67 2.38 48.52
C ALA A 4 -62.85 3.39 47.71
N ILE A 5 -62.55 4.54 48.30
CA ILE A 5 -61.69 5.56 47.70
C ILE A 5 -60.27 5.02 47.53
N LEU A 6 -59.73 4.35 48.56
CA LEU A 6 -58.41 3.73 48.51
C LEU A 6 -58.32 2.64 47.43
N ALA A 7 -59.32 1.78 47.34
CA ALA A 7 -59.38 0.73 46.31
C ALA A 7 -59.46 1.32 44.89
N ALA A 8 -60.29 2.34 44.68
CA ALA A 8 -60.39 3.02 43.40
C ALA A 8 -59.06 3.67 42.97
N LEU A 9 -58.34 4.26 43.93
CA LEU A 9 -57.05 4.91 43.68
C LEU A 9 -55.95 3.90 43.33
N LEU A 10 -55.98 2.72 43.99
CA LEU A 10 -55.07 1.60 43.69
C LEU A 10 -55.30 1.03 42.28
N VAL A 11 -56.56 0.84 41.88
CA VAL A 11 -56.91 0.34 40.54
C VAL A 11 -56.57 1.37 39.46
N ALA A 12 -56.83 2.65 39.71
CA ALA A 12 -56.51 3.73 38.77
C ALA A 12 -54.99 3.94 38.58
N ALA A 13 -54.18 3.52 39.56
CA ALA A 13 -52.72 3.63 39.50
C ALA A 13 -52.03 2.46 38.77
N MET A 14 -52.70 1.33 38.54
CA MET A 14 -52.13 0.17 37.82
C MET A 14 -51.58 0.47 36.41
N PRO A 15 -52.21 1.32 35.56
CA PRO A 15 -51.71 1.57 34.20
C PRO A 15 -50.39 2.33 34.15
N LEU A 16 -49.99 3.03 35.24
CA LEU A 16 -48.72 3.76 35.29
C LEU A 16 -47.50 2.82 35.35
N ALA A 17 -47.68 1.53 35.64
CA ALA A 17 -46.59 0.56 35.69
C ALA A 17 -46.11 0.10 34.30
N GLU A 18 -46.90 0.34 33.24
CA GLU A 18 -46.61 -0.17 31.89
C GLU A 18 -45.72 0.79 31.05
N ALA A 19 -45.12 1.82 31.65
CA ALA A 19 -44.24 2.76 30.96
C ALA A 19 -42.78 2.28 30.82
N ALA A 20 -42.45 1.11 31.40
CA ALA A 20 -41.11 0.51 31.33
C ALA A 20 -41.00 -0.61 30.26
N GLY A 21 -41.91 -0.63 29.29
CA GLY A 21 -41.79 -1.51 28.12
C GLY A 21 -40.45 -1.26 27.43
N THR A 22 -39.68 -2.32 27.19
CA THR A 22 -38.42 -2.23 26.43
C THR A 22 -38.73 -1.59 25.07
N PRO A 23 -38.02 -0.52 24.66
CA PRO A 23 -38.26 0.09 23.36
C PRO A 23 -38.14 -0.98 22.26
N PRO A 24 -39.00 -0.96 21.23
CA PRO A 24 -38.94 -1.95 20.16
C PRO A 24 -37.54 -1.88 19.53
N ARG A 25 -36.80 -3.00 19.61
CA ARG A 25 -35.46 -3.06 19.04
C ARG A 25 -35.58 -2.97 17.53
N LEU A 26 -35.01 -1.92 16.94
CA LEU A 26 -34.83 -1.86 15.49
C LEU A 26 -34.00 -3.09 15.05
N ASN A 27 -34.60 -3.95 14.23
CA ASN A 27 -33.89 -5.01 13.51
C ASN A 27 -33.23 -4.42 12.26
N THR A 28 -32.37 -3.41 12.44
CA THR A 28 -31.53 -2.99 11.32
C THR A 28 -30.55 -4.11 11.01
N PRO A 29 -30.52 -4.63 9.76
CA PRO A 29 -29.52 -5.61 9.38
C PRO A 29 -28.14 -5.02 9.61
N VAL A 30 -27.35 -5.68 10.46
CA VAL A 30 -25.95 -5.33 10.66
C VAL A 30 -25.20 -5.65 9.36
N PRO A 31 -24.30 -4.77 8.88
CA PRO A 31 -23.43 -5.09 7.75
C PRO A 31 -22.74 -6.45 7.97
N GLY A 32 -22.97 -7.42 7.08
CA GLY A 32 -22.44 -8.78 7.20
C GLY A 32 -23.36 -9.79 7.92
N ALA A 33 -24.61 -9.44 8.24
CA ALA A 33 -25.58 -10.42 8.73
C ALA A 33 -25.84 -11.53 7.69
N PRO A 34 -26.16 -12.77 8.12
CA PRO A 34 -26.48 -13.87 7.20
C PRO A 34 -27.57 -13.45 6.20
N GLY A 35 -27.30 -13.61 4.90
CA GLY A 35 -28.21 -13.17 3.83
C GLY A 35 -28.05 -11.71 3.38
N THR A 36 -27.16 -10.92 3.99
CA THR A 36 -26.75 -9.64 3.40
C THR A 36 -25.84 -9.89 2.19
N PRO A 37 -26.10 -9.29 1.02
CA PRO A 37 -25.25 -9.48 -0.15
C PRO A 37 -23.85 -8.92 0.12
N THR A 38 -22.84 -9.79 0.09
CA THR A 38 -21.44 -9.38 0.11
C THR A 38 -21.17 -8.53 -1.14
N PRO A 39 -20.54 -7.35 -1.00
CA PRO A 39 -20.14 -6.55 -2.16
C PRO A 39 -19.30 -7.40 -3.11
N THR A 40 -19.69 -7.44 -4.40
CA THR A 40 -18.91 -8.12 -5.42
C THR A 40 -17.51 -7.48 -5.47
N PRO A 41 -16.42 -8.28 -5.48
CA PRO A 41 -15.07 -7.73 -5.58
C PRO A 41 -14.91 -6.85 -6.83
N TYR A 42 -14.10 -5.80 -6.71
CA TYR A 42 -13.67 -5.01 -7.86
C TYR A 42 -12.93 -5.89 -8.88
N PRO A 43 -12.95 -5.52 -10.17
CA PRO A 43 -12.15 -6.21 -11.17
C PRO A 43 -10.67 -6.20 -10.73
N GLN A 44 -10.07 -7.40 -10.68
CA GLN A 44 -8.64 -7.55 -10.47
C GLN A 44 -7.92 -7.03 -11.72
N ILE A 45 -7.49 -5.77 -11.69
CA ILE A 45 -6.58 -5.25 -12.70
C ILE A 45 -5.22 -5.87 -12.41
N THR A 46 -4.91 -6.99 -13.03
CA THR A 46 -3.55 -7.49 -13.07
C THR A 46 -2.73 -6.47 -13.86
N PRO A 47 -1.72 -5.80 -13.25
CA PRO A 47 -0.81 -4.96 -14.03
C PRO A 47 -0.24 -5.82 -15.14
N SER A 48 -0.26 -5.29 -16.37
CA SER A 48 0.16 -6.00 -17.59
C SER A 48 1.66 -6.26 -17.58
N MET A 49 2.10 -7.20 -16.73
CA MET A 49 3.47 -7.60 -16.46
C MET A 49 4.39 -6.47 -15.94
N PRO A 50 5.29 -6.75 -14.99
CA PRO A 50 6.42 -5.88 -14.74
C PRO A 50 7.20 -5.66 -16.06
N PRO A 51 7.78 -4.47 -16.29
CA PRO A 51 8.64 -4.22 -17.44
C PRO A 51 9.70 -5.31 -17.53
N LYS A 52 9.90 -5.85 -18.74
CA LYS A 52 10.87 -6.92 -18.96
C LYS A 52 12.25 -6.38 -18.63
N ALA A 53 13.00 -7.09 -17.78
CA ALA A 53 14.39 -6.77 -17.50
C ALA A 53 15.16 -6.68 -18.82
N TYR A 54 16.19 -5.82 -18.88
CA TYR A 54 16.89 -5.48 -20.12
C TYR A 54 17.31 -6.73 -20.92
N ASP A 55 17.93 -7.71 -20.26
CA ASP A 55 18.40 -8.95 -20.89
C ASP A 55 17.35 -10.08 -20.93
N SER A 56 16.09 -9.80 -20.57
CA SER A 56 15.03 -10.81 -20.45
C SER A 56 15.36 -11.98 -19.53
N THR A 57 16.41 -11.86 -18.71
CA THR A 57 16.86 -12.84 -17.74
C THR A 57 16.22 -12.55 -16.37
N PRO A 58 15.82 -13.59 -15.61
CA PRO A 58 15.33 -13.40 -14.25
C PRO A 58 16.39 -12.72 -13.38
N GLY A 59 16.05 -11.58 -12.77
CA GLY A 59 16.95 -10.84 -11.87
C GLY A 59 17.84 -9.79 -12.54
N ALA A 60 17.78 -9.63 -13.86
CA ALA A 60 18.47 -8.52 -14.52
C ALA A 60 17.84 -7.16 -14.15
N PRO A 61 18.63 -6.08 -14.13
CA PRO A 61 18.11 -4.73 -13.91
C PRO A 61 17.09 -4.34 -14.99
N LEU A 62 16.10 -3.54 -14.58
CA LEU A 62 15.05 -3.04 -15.49
C LEU A 62 15.59 -2.07 -16.54
N LEU A 63 16.75 -1.46 -16.27
CA LEU A 63 17.34 -0.43 -17.09
C LEU A 63 18.66 -0.92 -17.71
N PRO A 64 18.95 -0.52 -18.95
CA PRO A 64 20.27 -0.74 -19.55
C PRO A 64 21.36 -0.06 -18.72
N PRO A 65 22.62 -0.55 -18.79
CA PRO A 65 23.77 0.15 -18.24
C PRO A 65 23.88 1.57 -18.81
N MET A 66 24.14 2.54 -17.93
CA MET A 66 24.39 3.93 -18.33
C MET A 66 25.89 4.11 -18.64
N PRO A 67 26.26 4.85 -19.70
CA PRO A 67 27.67 5.14 -19.97
C PRO A 67 28.26 6.01 -18.86
N VAL A 68 29.32 5.52 -18.23
CA VAL A 68 30.11 6.26 -17.24
C VAL A 68 31.39 6.79 -17.89
N PRO A 69 31.85 8.01 -17.55
CA PRO A 69 33.16 8.48 -17.97
C PRO A 69 34.25 7.51 -17.50
N GLY A 70 35.25 7.27 -18.35
CA GLY A 70 36.41 6.47 -17.98
C GLY A 70 37.23 7.16 -16.87
N PRO A 71 38.05 6.39 -16.14
CA PRO A 71 38.99 6.96 -15.18
C PRO A 71 39.93 7.96 -15.88
N PRO A 72 40.39 9.01 -15.17
CA PRO A 72 41.38 9.94 -15.73
C PRO A 72 42.59 9.18 -16.26
N LYS A 73 43.16 9.64 -17.38
CA LYS A 73 44.44 9.13 -17.86
C LYS A 73 45.51 9.41 -16.80
N ASP A 74 46.38 8.45 -16.56
CA ASP A 74 47.54 8.66 -15.71
C ASP A 74 48.35 9.85 -16.24
N GLN A 75 48.70 10.77 -15.34
CA GLN A 75 49.63 11.85 -15.68
C GLN A 75 51.01 11.23 -15.91
N ASP A 76 51.73 11.72 -16.91
CA ASP A 76 53.11 11.28 -17.16
C ASP A 76 53.93 11.51 -15.88
N LEU A 77 54.56 10.44 -15.38
CA LEU A 77 55.43 10.51 -14.22
C LEU A 77 56.58 11.49 -14.54
N PRO A 78 56.81 12.54 -13.73
CA PRO A 78 57.89 13.48 -13.96
C PRO A 78 59.22 12.74 -14.09
N GLY A 79 59.83 12.80 -15.28
CA GLY A 79 61.13 12.18 -15.57
C GLY A 79 61.12 10.88 -16.38
N LEU A 80 59.96 10.36 -16.80
CA LEU A 80 59.87 9.18 -17.67
C LEU A 80 59.54 9.55 -19.13
N HIS A 81 60.37 10.39 -19.75
CA HIS A 81 60.23 10.71 -21.18
C HIS A 81 60.91 9.61 -22.02
N GLN A 82 60.15 8.96 -22.90
CA GLN A 82 60.71 8.07 -23.92
C GLN A 82 61.14 8.90 -25.13
N ASP A 83 62.39 9.37 -25.14
CA ASP A 83 62.95 10.02 -26.33
C ASP A 83 63.08 8.99 -27.48
N PRO A 84 62.74 9.36 -28.72
CA PRO A 84 62.87 8.46 -29.86
C PRO A 84 64.35 8.15 -30.16
N PRO A 85 64.67 6.92 -30.63
CA PRO A 85 66.05 6.51 -30.88
C PRO A 85 66.68 7.33 -32.02
N LYS A 86 67.92 7.78 -31.78
CA LYS A 86 68.71 8.60 -32.71
C LYS A 86 68.97 7.85 -34.03
N PRO A 87 68.76 8.48 -35.20
CA PRO A 87 69.01 7.82 -36.49
C PRO A 87 70.50 7.55 -36.71
N PRO A 88 70.87 6.45 -37.41
CA PRO A 88 72.26 6.07 -37.62
C PRO A 88 72.98 7.06 -38.54
N ALA A 89 74.20 7.44 -38.13
CA ALA A 89 75.06 8.36 -38.87
C ALA A 89 75.44 7.77 -40.24
N GLN A 90 75.10 8.48 -41.30
CA GLN A 90 75.48 8.17 -42.68
C GLN A 90 76.95 8.60 -42.88
N LYS A 91 77.85 7.63 -43.09
CA LYS A 91 79.27 7.89 -43.42
C LYS A 91 79.43 8.19 -44.92
N PRO A 92 80.21 9.21 -45.31
CA PRO A 92 80.93 9.22 -46.58
C PRO A 92 82.24 8.41 -46.50
#